data_AF-A0A417CI09-F1
#
_entry.id   AF-A0A417CI09-F1
#
_cell.length_a   1.000
_cell.length_b   1.000
_cell.length_c   1.000
_cell.angle_alpha   90.00
_cell.angle_beta   90.00
_cell.angle_gamma   90.00
#
_symmetry.space_group_name_H-M   'P 1'
#
loop_
_entity.id
_entity.type
_entity.pdbx_description
1 polymer ?
#
loop_
_entity_poly.entity_id
_entity_poly.type
_entity_poly.pdbx_seq_one_letter_code
_entity_poly.pdbx_strand_id
1 'polypeptide(L)'
;MKKDEKLILWTERLQAFQASGQTCREWCREHQIPVSTMTYWNRRLRTLESESQPELVFAKMPTEQELSTRGAITENIPLRIFITDSIRIEIMPDCPPELLQVFVRSLKEHA
;
A
#
# COMPACT_ATOMS: atom_id res chain seq x y z
N MET A 1 -26.48 1.33 20.09
CA MET A 1 -25.08 0.98 19.72
C MET A 1 -24.39 2.26 19.27
N LYS A 2 -23.23 2.58 19.88
CA LYS A 2 -22.42 3.75 19.53
C LYS A 2 -21.78 3.57 18.14
N LYS A 3 -21.35 4.66 17.51
CA LYS A 3 -20.75 4.62 16.16
C LYS A 3 -19.51 3.71 16.12
N ASP A 4 -18.69 3.74 17.17
CA ASP A 4 -17.43 2.99 17.24
C ASP A 4 -17.66 1.50 17.44
N GLU A 5 -18.64 1.12 18.28
CA GLU A 5 -19.08 -0.28 18.45
C GLU A 5 -19.54 -0.88 17.12
N LYS A 6 -20.21 -0.08 16.27
CA LYS A 6 -20.64 -0.53 14.94
C LYS A 6 -19.45 -0.74 14.01
N LEU A 7 -18.45 0.12 14.08
CA LEU A 7 -17.26 0.01 13.25
C LEU A 7 -16.50 -1.28 13.59
N ILE A 8 -16.25 -1.53 14.88
CA ILE A 8 -15.56 -2.73 15.37
C ILE A 8 -16.27 -4.00 14.91
N LEU A 9 -17.59 -4.09 15.14
CA LEU A 9 -18.38 -5.24 14.75
C LEU A 9 -18.25 -5.57 13.25
N TRP A 10 -18.27 -4.54 12.40
CA TRP A 10 -18.22 -4.73 10.95
C TRP A 10 -16.81 -5.03 10.44
N THR A 11 -15.78 -4.50 11.09
CA THR A 11 -14.39 -4.89 10.84
C THR A 11 -14.18 -6.37 11.13
N GLU A 12 -14.60 -6.85 12.31
CA GLU A 12 -14.50 -8.26 12.70
C GLU A 12 -15.26 -9.18 11.73
N ARG A 13 -16.48 -8.78 11.34
CA ARG A 13 -17.29 -9.54 10.37
C ARG A 13 -16.63 -9.65 9.00
N LEU A 14 -16.03 -8.57 8.50
CA LEU A 14 -15.32 -8.58 7.22
C LEU A 14 -14.04 -9.42 7.28
N GLN A 15 -13.32 -9.38 8.40
CA GLN A 15 -12.17 -10.28 8.62
C GLN A 15 -12.59 -11.75 8.64
N ALA A 16 -13.67 -12.09 9.36
CA ALA A 16 -14.23 -13.43 9.37
C ALA A 16 -14.71 -13.88 7.99
N PHE A 17 -15.34 -12.97 7.22
CA PHE A 17 -15.72 -13.22 5.83
C PHE A 17 -14.49 -13.53 4.96
N GLN A 18 -13.45 -12.71 5.02
CA GLN A 18 -12.21 -12.93 4.25
C GLN A 18 -11.53 -14.25 4.62
N ALA A 19 -11.45 -14.57 5.91
CA ALA A 19 -10.87 -15.82 6.40
C ALA A 19 -11.69 -17.05 6.00
N SER A 20 -13.00 -16.90 5.79
CA SER A 20 -13.88 -18.02 5.43
C SER A 20 -13.67 -18.56 4.02
N GLY A 21 -13.14 -17.74 3.10
CA GLY A 21 -13.02 -18.08 1.67
C GLY A 21 -14.36 -18.29 0.94
N GLN A 22 -15.49 -18.07 1.61
CA GLN A 22 -16.84 -18.22 1.03
C GLN A 22 -17.17 -17.08 0.07
N THR A 23 -18.19 -17.29 -0.78
CA THR A 23 -18.76 -16.16 -1.51
C THR A 23 -19.58 -15.26 -0.58
N CYS A 24 -19.67 -13.97 -0.90
CA CYS A 24 -20.42 -12.99 -0.10
C CYS A 24 -21.88 -13.42 0.15
N ARG A 25 -22.54 -14.05 -0.83
CA ARG A 25 -23.92 -14.53 -0.68
C ARG A 25 -24.04 -15.68 0.33
N GLU A 26 -23.11 -16.63 0.30
CA GLU A 26 -23.13 -17.79 1.19
C GLU A 26 -22.89 -17.36 2.63
N TRP A 27 -21.85 -16.54 2.85
CA TRP A 27 -21.52 -15.99 4.16
C TRP A 27 -22.65 -15.12 4.71
N CYS A 28 -23.23 -14.24 3.87
CA CYS A 28 -24.38 -13.43 4.26
C CYS A 28 -25.61 -14.27 4.65
N ARG A 29 -25.85 -15.39 3.95
CA ARG A 29 -26.95 -16.31 4.26
C ARG A 29 -26.74 -17.02 5.59
N GLU A 30 -25.53 -17.53 5.84
CA GLU A 30 -25.16 -18.22 7.08
C GLU A 30 -25.26 -17.29 8.30
N HIS A 31 -24.75 -16.06 8.16
CA HIS A 31 -24.73 -15.08 9.25
C HIS A 31 -25.98 -14.20 9.31
N GLN A 32 -27.02 -14.50 8.52
CA GLN A 32 -28.30 -13.78 8.47
C GLN A 32 -28.13 -12.26 8.24
N ILE A 33 -27.20 -11.90 7.37
CA ILE A 33 -26.89 -10.52 7.02
C ILE A 33 -27.43 -10.23 5.61
N PRO A 34 -28.20 -9.15 5.41
CA PRO A 34 -28.54 -8.72 4.07
C PRO A 34 -27.29 -8.35 3.28
N VAL A 35 -27.16 -8.86 2.05
CA VAL A 35 -26.00 -8.60 1.17
C VAL A 35 -25.78 -7.10 0.96
N SER A 36 -26.85 -6.32 0.87
CA SER A 36 -26.78 -4.85 0.77
C SER A 36 -26.07 -4.20 1.96
N THR A 37 -26.26 -4.75 3.17
CA THR A 37 -25.62 -4.26 4.38
C THR A 37 -24.13 -4.62 4.38
N MET A 38 -23.79 -5.85 3.95
CA MET A 38 -22.40 -6.25 3.75
C MET A 38 -21.68 -5.34 2.75
N THR A 39 -22.28 -5.11 1.58
CA THR A 39 -21.72 -4.23 0.54
C THR A 39 -21.54 -2.81 1.05
N TYR A 40 -22.51 -2.28 1.80
CA TYR A 40 -22.42 -0.96 2.41
C TYR A 40 -21.22 -0.85 3.34
N TRP A 41 -21.04 -1.81 4.25
CA TRP A 41 -19.95 -1.77 5.23
C TRP A 41 -18.59 -2.00 4.62
N ASN A 42 -18.49 -2.91 3.64
CA ASN A 42 -17.25 -3.12 2.89
C ASN A 42 -16.81 -1.82 2.18
N ARG A 43 -17.74 -1.13 1.52
CA ARG A 43 -17.44 0.17 0.91
C ARG A 43 -17.05 1.22 1.95
N ARG A 44 -17.82 1.34 3.03
CA ARG A 44 -17.58 2.34 4.09
C ARG A 44 -16.20 2.17 4.73
N LEU A 45 -15.82 0.94 5.06
CA LEU A 45 -14.53 0.65 5.70
C LEU A 45 -13.36 0.91 4.75
N ARG A 46 -13.48 0.59 3.46
CA ARG A 46 -12.47 0.96 2.46
C ARG A 46 -12.29 2.47 2.31
N THR A 47 -13.38 3.24 2.38
CA THR A 47 -13.30 4.70 2.37
C THR A 47 -12.58 5.23 3.62
N LEU A 48 -12.90 4.69 4.79
CA LEU A 48 -12.20 5.04 6.04
C LEU A 48 -10.72 4.66 6.00
N GLU A 49 -10.37 3.49 5.47
CA GLU A 49 -8.97 3.08 5.25
C GLU A 49 -8.27 4.08 4.34
N SER A 50 -8.89 4.46 3.21
CA SER A 50 -8.33 5.44 2.27
C SER A 50 -8.18 6.85 2.86
N GLU A 51 -9.10 7.28 3.74
CA GLU A 51 -9.02 8.58 4.44
C GLU A 51 -7.95 8.56 5.55
N SER A 52 -7.62 7.37 6.07
CA SER A 52 -6.59 7.18 7.10
C SER A 52 -5.19 6.92 6.56
N GLN A 53 -5.05 6.65 5.26
CA GLN A 53 -3.74 6.54 4.63
C GLN A 53 -3.08 7.93 4.64
N PRO A 54 -1.84 8.07 5.16
CA PRO A 54 -1.10 9.31 4.99
C PRO A 54 -1.00 9.63 3.50
N GLU A 55 -1.19 10.90 3.15
CA GLU A 55 -1.11 11.37 1.76
C GLU A 55 0.21 10.87 1.14
N LEU A 56 0.09 10.13 0.03
CA LEU A 56 1.27 9.60 -0.67
C LEU A 56 2.13 10.78 -1.13
N VAL A 57 3.24 11.02 -0.44
CA VAL A 57 4.19 12.07 -0.82
C VAL A 57 5.02 11.58 -2.00
N PHE A 58 4.82 12.19 -3.16
CA PHE A 58 5.68 11.93 -4.32
C PHE A 58 7.06 12.53 -4.10
N ALA A 59 8.09 11.68 -4.06
CA ALA A 59 9.48 12.15 -4.11
C ALA A 59 9.82 12.58 -5.54
N LYS A 60 10.25 13.84 -5.72
CA LYS A 60 10.77 14.32 -7.01
C LYS A 60 12.10 13.59 -7.30
N MET A 61 12.14 12.80 -8.35
CA MET A 61 13.40 12.27 -8.88
C MET A 61 14.15 13.40 -9.63
N PRO A 62 15.47 13.52 -9.46
CA PRO A 62 16.26 14.45 -10.25
C PRO A 62 16.24 14.06 -11.73
N THR A 63 16.14 15.07 -12.59
CA THR A 63 16.16 14.91 -14.05
C THR A 63 17.59 14.68 -14.57
N GLU A 64 17.73 14.10 -15.77
CA GLU A 64 19.03 13.89 -16.41
C GLU A 64 19.85 15.20 -16.54
N GLN A 65 19.19 16.33 -16.76
CA GLN A 65 19.82 17.65 -16.85
C GLN A 65 20.34 18.13 -15.48
N GLU A 66 19.59 17.91 -14.40
CA GLU A 66 20.02 18.20 -13.02
C GLU A 66 21.19 17.29 -12.59
N LEU A 67 21.24 16.06 -13.11
CA LEU A 67 22.37 15.14 -12.91
C LEU A 67 23.61 15.58 -13.68
N SER A 68 23.43 16.03 -14.92
CA SER A 68 24.51 16.44 -15.82
C SER A 68 25.17 17.77 -15.41
N THR A 69 24.39 18.73 -14.92
CA THR A 69 24.88 20.06 -14.49
C THR A 69 25.73 20.02 -13.23
N ARG A 70 25.63 18.97 -12.41
CA ARG A 70 26.45 18.80 -11.20
C ARG A 70 27.87 18.27 -11.47
N GLY A 71 28.27 18.07 -12.74
CA GLY A 71 29.57 17.47 -13.07
C GLY A 71 29.70 16.01 -12.60
N ALA A 72 28.58 15.38 -12.22
CA ALA A 72 28.54 14.12 -11.49
C ALA A 72 28.67 12.87 -12.37
N ILE A 73 28.74 13.02 -13.71
CA ILE A 73 28.85 11.87 -14.62
C ILE A 73 30.26 11.25 -14.63
N THR A 74 31.24 11.85 -13.93
CA THR A 74 32.58 11.26 -13.74
C THR A 74 32.72 10.46 -12.44
N GLU A 75 31.76 10.54 -11.52
CA GLU A 75 31.82 9.81 -10.25
C GLU A 75 30.67 8.82 -10.13
N ASN A 76 30.99 7.59 -9.73
CA ASN A 76 30.09 6.45 -9.62
C ASN A 76 29.13 6.63 -8.42
N ILE A 77 28.31 7.68 -8.41
CA ILE A 77 27.50 8.09 -7.27
C ILE A 77 26.22 7.24 -7.20
N PRO A 78 25.99 6.50 -6.10
CA PRO A 78 24.76 5.74 -5.94
C PRO A 78 23.54 6.63 -5.67
N LEU A 79 22.39 6.23 -6.19
CA LEU A 79 21.10 6.72 -5.74
C LEU A 79 20.81 6.18 -4.33
N ARG A 80 20.58 7.08 -3.38
CA ARG A 80 20.31 6.73 -1.98
C ARG A 80 18.83 7.00 -1.65
N ILE A 81 18.13 5.97 -1.19
CA ILE A 81 16.75 6.05 -0.72
C ILE A 81 16.77 5.74 0.78
N PHE A 82 16.17 6.62 1.58
CA PHE A 82 15.99 6.43 3.02
C PHE A 82 14.52 6.15 3.29
N ILE A 83 14.22 4.95 3.82
CA ILE A 83 12.89 4.56 4.28
C ILE A 83 12.97 4.55 5.80
N THR A 84 12.37 5.57 6.44
CA THR A 84 12.60 5.91 7.85
C THR A 84 14.09 6.14 8.17
N ASP A 85 14.43 6.44 9.42
CA ASP A 85 15.83 6.59 9.85
C ASP A 85 16.59 5.26 9.97
N SER A 86 15.94 4.14 9.63
CA SER A 86 16.44 2.78 9.89
C SER A 86 16.86 2.02 8.63
N ILE A 87 16.34 2.36 7.45
CA ILE A 87 16.61 1.63 6.21
C ILE A 87 17.20 2.57 5.16
N ARG A 88 18.43 2.25 4.72
CA ARG A 88 19.13 2.94 3.63
C ARG A 88 19.31 1.97 2.48
N ILE A 89 18.77 2.31 1.32
CA ILE A 89 18.93 1.57 0.07
C ILE A 89 19.86 2.36 -0.84
N GLU A 90 20.89 1.70 -1.36
CA GLU A 90 21.82 2.30 -2.31
C GLU A 90 21.75 1.56 -3.65
N ILE A 91 21.48 2.29 -4.72
CA ILE A 91 21.41 1.78 -6.07
C ILE A 91 22.60 2.34 -6.84
N MET A 92 23.56 1.48 -7.14
CA MET A 92 24.74 1.83 -7.94
C MET A 92 24.36 2.05 -9.42
N PRO A 93 25.13 2.85 -10.18
CA PRO A 93 24.85 3.09 -11.60
C PRO A 93 24.87 1.84 -12.49
N ASP A 94 25.58 0.78 -12.08
CA ASP A 94 25.67 -0.51 -12.75
C ASP A 94 24.58 -1.51 -12.29
N CYS A 95 23.62 -1.06 -11.48
CA CYS A 95 22.52 -1.90 -11.02
C CYS A 95 21.69 -2.43 -12.22
N PRO A 96 21.56 -3.76 -12.37
CA PRO A 96 20.73 -4.33 -13.42
C PRO A 96 19.28 -3.84 -13.33
N PRO A 97 18.68 -3.34 -14.43
CA PRO A 97 17.30 -2.85 -14.43
C PRO A 97 16.29 -3.89 -13.94
N GLU A 98 16.54 -5.17 -14.21
CA GLU A 98 15.68 -6.29 -13.80
C GLU A 98 15.61 -6.41 -12.28
N LEU A 99 16.74 -6.20 -11.59
CA LEU A 99 16.82 -6.26 -10.14
C LEU A 99 16.05 -5.09 -9.51
N LEU A 100 16.18 -3.89 -10.09
CA LEU A 100 15.42 -2.73 -9.64
C LEU A 100 13.90 -2.94 -9.85
N GLN A 101 13.49 -3.54 -10.96
CA GLN A 101 12.08 -3.87 -11.21
C GLN A 101 11.53 -4.87 -10.20
N VAL A 102 12.28 -5.94 -9.90
CA VAL A 102 11.90 -6.91 -8.86
C VAL A 102 11.78 -6.23 -7.52
N PHE A 103 12.74 -5.38 -7.15
CA PHE A 103 12.72 -4.63 -5.89
C PHE A 103 11.47 -3.75 -5.76
N VAL A 104 11.15 -2.93 -6.77
CA VAL A 104 9.96 -2.06 -6.76
C VAL A 104 8.68 -2.89 -6.71
N ARG A 105 8.62 -4.03 -7.39
CA ARG A 105 7.47 -4.95 -7.33
C ARG A 105 7.29 -5.51 -5.93
N SER A 106 8.36 -5.99 -5.31
CA SER A 106 8.33 -6.52 -3.94
C SER A 106 7.85 -5.46 -2.94
N LEU A 107 8.30 -4.21 -3.07
CA LEU A 107 7.80 -3.11 -2.24
C LEU A 107 6.31 -2.88 -2.44
N LYS A 108 5.82 -2.90 -3.68
CA LYS A 108 4.39 -2.73 -3.99
C LYS A 108 3.51 -3.86 -3.43
N GLU A 109 4.03 -5.08 -3.36
CA GLU A 109 3.28 -6.23 -2.81
C GLU A 109 3.16 -6.20 -1.28
N HIS A 110 4.03 -5.45 -0.59
CA HIS A 110 4.11 -5.40 0.87
C HIS A 110 3.80 -4.02 1.47
N ALA A 111 3.38 -3.05 0.64
CA ALA A 111 2.92 -1.71 1.03
C ALA A 111 1.39 -1.62 0.93
#